data_AF-A0AAD4LKX2-F1
#
_entry.id   AF-A0AAD4LKX2-F1
#
_cell.length_a   1.000
_cell.length_b   1.000
_cell.length_c   1.000
_cell.angle_alpha   90.00
_cell.angle_beta   90.00
_cell.angle_gamma   90.00
#
_symmetry.space_group_name_H-M   'P 1'
#
loop_
_entity.id
_entity.type
_entity.pdbx_description
1 polymer ?
#
loop_
_entity_poly.entity_id
_entity_poly.type
_entity_poly.pdbx_seq_one_letter_code
_entity_poly.pdbx_strand_id
1 'polypeptide(L)'
;MKTGMDTRRGFSKLLQAREYRKAAKSAFYAAKTASDRGRDDAYFAGQQPDTSSVPEMRDHDHVTGVALSLCRIYLSCKDAFPTPQMKGSWEATVWHEACVKTGSNLELFMPFELFADSNMKLFTDTKKQIMHVVEAQYGFDTSHAPDSISRNASLAQALLSDMAFIYRESNPGGGRHHPYRHPGLQKAINITWFRDKDADGVTYHEHFSPVSIPAIAFILAVVECCIDEWTDGTRKETEWDENRCKTVYQSHISSLNDFREHGINQGADLLEHIRCDLLKDARKHAGVPPVPVTELGRFSRDALDAAHQEDLPAYADQGLPVPEIHIVSDDSDE
;
A
#
# COMPACT_ATOMS: atom_id res chain seq x y z
N MET A 1 -7.42 34.07 32.94
CA MET A 1 -7.92 32.67 32.94
C MET A 1 -9.29 32.63 32.29
N LYS A 2 -9.54 31.60 31.46
CA LYS A 2 -10.72 31.28 30.64
C LYS A 2 -10.73 31.80 29.20
N THR A 3 -10.20 30.98 28.31
CA THR A 3 -10.68 30.83 26.93
C THR A 3 -11.23 29.41 26.80
N GLY A 4 -12.57 29.29 26.85
CA GLY A 4 -13.27 28.05 26.52
C GLY A 4 -13.45 27.96 25.02
N MET A 5 -12.72 27.06 24.36
CA MET A 5 -12.93 26.74 22.95
C MET A 5 -14.25 25.98 22.77
N ASP A 6 -15.06 26.48 21.85
CA ASP A 6 -16.39 26.00 21.50
C ASP A 6 -16.32 24.67 20.72
N THR A 7 -16.26 23.57 21.46
CA THR A 7 -16.23 22.19 20.94
C THR A 7 -17.58 21.69 20.43
N ARG A 8 -18.68 22.45 20.62
CA ARG A 8 -20.04 22.00 20.25
C ARG A 8 -20.35 22.14 18.76
N ARG A 9 -19.69 23.07 18.06
CA ARG A 9 -19.98 23.35 16.64
C ARG A 9 -19.41 22.30 15.67
N GLY A 10 -18.28 21.67 16.02
CA GLY A 10 -17.66 20.59 15.22
C GLY A 10 -18.41 19.26 15.32
N PHE A 11 -18.87 18.89 16.52
CA PHE A 11 -19.65 17.67 16.74
C PHE A 11 -21.01 17.70 16.02
N SER A 12 -21.67 18.85 15.99
CA SER A 12 -22.98 19.00 15.33
C SER A 12 -22.90 18.77 13.80
N LYS A 13 -21.84 19.26 13.14
CA LYS A 13 -21.63 19.03 11.69
C LYS A 13 -21.29 17.58 11.37
N LEU A 14 -20.50 16.91 12.21
CA LEU A 14 -20.18 15.48 12.04
C LEU A 14 -21.40 14.59 12.27
N LEU A 15 -22.24 14.92 13.26
CA LEU A 15 -23.50 14.21 13.51
C LEU A 15 -24.47 14.39 12.34
N GLN A 16 -24.57 15.61 11.81
CA GLN A 16 -25.42 15.91 10.65
C GLN A 16 -24.94 15.20 9.38
N ALA A 17 -23.62 15.13 9.15
CA ALA A 17 -23.06 14.33 8.05
C ALA A 17 -23.32 12.83 8.23
N ARG A 18 -23.25 12.30 9.46
CA ARG A 18 -23.55 10.90 9.77
C ARG A 18 -25.02 10.54 9.55
N GLU A 19 -25.94 11.40 10.00
CA GLU A 19 -27.38 11.20 9.79
C GLU A 19 -27.76 11.34 8.31
N TYR A 20 -27.16 12.29 7.59
CA TYR A 20 -27.34 12.41 6.14
C TYR A 20 -26.83 11.17 5.40
N ARG A 21 -25.68 10.62 5.81
CA ARG A 21 -25.13 9.36 5.28
C ARG A 21 -26.02 8.15 5.59
N LYS A 22 -26.63 8.10 6.78
CA LYS A 22 -27.57 7.02 7.16
C LYS A 22 -28.86 7.07 6.32
N ALA A 23 -29.38 8.27 6.08
CA ALA A 23 -30.54 8.49 5.22
C ALA A 23 -30.24 8.10 3.76
N ALA A 24 -29.08 8.49 3.23
CA ALA A 24 -28.64 8.12 1.88
C ALA A 24 -28.49 6.58 1.73
N LYS A 25 -27.90 5.90 2.73
CA LYS A 25 -27.80 4.43 2.77
C LYS A 25 -29.18 3.77 2.74
N SER A 26 -30.13 4.24 3.55
CA SER A 26 -31.49 3.70 3.57
C SER A 26 -32.21 3.92 2.24
N ALA A 27 -32.03 5.07 1.61
CA ALA A 27 -32.62 5.38 0.32
C ALA A 27 -32.05 4.51 -0.80
N PHE A 28 -30.73 4.28 -0.82
CA PHE A 28 -30.07 3.43 -1.81
C PHE A 28 -30.54 1.97 -1.73
N TYR A 29 -30.54 1.36 -0.54
CA TYR A 29 -31.02 -0.02 -0.39
C TYR A 29 -32.53 -0.13 -0.66
N ALA A 30 -33.33 0.87 -0.28
CA ALA A 30 -34.75 0.90 -0.64
C ALA A 30 -34.95 0.97 -2.16
N ALA A 31 -34.18 1.80 -2.87
CA ALA A 31 -34.22 1.92 -4.33
C ALA A 31 -33.78 0.62 -5.03
N LYS A 32 -32.72 -0.03 -4.55
CA LYS A 32 -32.27 -1.34 -5.06
C LYS A 32 -33.32 -2.43 -4.85
N THR A 33 -33.89 -2.50 -3.65
CA THR A 33 -34.94 -3.50 -3.33
C THR A 33 -36.22 -3.25 -4.13
N ALA A 34 -36.58 -1.98 -4.38
CA ALA A 34 -37.70 -1.61 -5.23
C ALA A 34 -37.44 -1.94 -6.72
N SER A 35 -36.21 -1.74 -7.20
CA SER A 35 -35.79 -2.12 -8.56
C SER A 35 -35.83 -3.63 -8.76
N ASP A 36 -35.37 -4.42 -7.78
CA ASP A 36 -35.36 -5.88 -7.86
C ASP A 36 -36.80 -6.44 -7.81
N ARG A 37 -37.67 -5.91 -6.92
CA ARG A 37 -39.11 -6.26 -6.92
C ARG A 37 -39.82 -5.85 -8.21
N GLY A 38 -39.53 -4.66 -8.74
CA GLY A 38 -40.11 -4.21 -10.01
C GLY A 38 -39.67 -5.06 -11.20
N ARG A 39 -38.47 -5.64 -11.17
CA ARG A 39 -37.99 -6.59 -12.17
C ARG A 39 -38.72 -7.93 -12.09
N ASP A 40 -38.97 -8.44 -10.89
CA ASP A 40 -39.74 -9.66 -10.68
C ASP A 40 -41.21 -9.48 -11.10
N ASP A 41 -41.84 -8.36 -10.72
CA ASP A 41 -43.23 -8.05 -11.08
C ASP A 41 -43.39 -7.82 -12.61
N ALA A 42 -42.42 -7.17 -13.27
CA ALA A 42 -42.42 -7.00 -14.73
C ALA A 42 -42.23 -8.33 -15.48
N TYR A 43 -41.45 -9.26 -14.92
CA TYR A 43 -41.27 -10.61 -15.47
C TYR A 43 -42.57 -11.43 -15.41
N PHE A 44 -43.40 -11.24 -14.38
CA PHE A 44 -44.73 -11.86 -14.29
C PHE A 44 -45.82 -11.14 -15.10
N ALA A 45 -45.68 -9.85 -15.38
CA ALA A 45 -46.66 -9.04 -16.10
C ALA A 45 -46.47 -8.99 -17.63
N GLY A 46 -45.42 -9.61 -18.18
CA GLY A 46 -45.17 -9.65 -19.63
C GLY A 46 -44.86 -8.28 -20.26
N GLN A 47 -44.59 -7.25 -19.44
CA GLN A 47 -44.11 -5.96 -19.91
C GLN A 47 -42.57 -6.00 -19.98
N GLN A 48 -42.01 -5.81 -21.18
CA GLN A 48 -40.55 -5.63 -21.29
C GLN A 48 -40.14 -4.40 -20.46
N PRO A 49 -39.15 -4.54 -19.55
CA PRO A 49 -38.70 -3.41 -18.76
C PRO A 49 -38.03 -2.38 -19.68
N ASP A 50 -38.37 -1.11 -19.47
CA ASP A 50 -37.75 0.04 -20.14
C ASP A 50 -36.23 0.00 -19.93
N THR A 51 -35.50 -0.23 -21.02
CA THR A 51 -34.04 -0.44 -21.03
C THR A 51 -33.24 0.84 -20.77
N SER A 52 -33.90 1.98 -20.55
CA SER A 52 -33.28 3.26 -20.24
C SER A 52 -32.41 3.26 -18.97
N SER A 53 -32.65 2.37 -18.00
CA SER A 53 -31.94 2.33 -16.70
C SER A 53 -30.74 1.36 -16.64
N VAL A 54 -30.50 0.59 -17.70
CA VAL A 54 -29.45 -0.44 -17.78
C VAL A 54 -28.03 0.10 -18.07
N PRO A 55 -27.83 1.20 -18.82
CA PRO A 55 -26.51 1.75 -19.09
C PRO A 55 -25.81 2.32 -17.84
N GLU A 56 -26.50 3.15 -17.05
CA GLU A 56 -25.93 3.82 -15.87
C GLU A 56 -25.46 2.82 -14.79
N MET A 57 -26.16 1.69 -14.64
CA MET A 57 -25.81 0.66 -13.66
C MET A 57 -24.55 -0.13 -14.06
N ARG A 58 -24.32 -0.32 -15.37
CA ARG A 58 -23.09 -0.97 -15.88
C ARG A 58 -21.87 -0.08 -15.70
N ASP A 59 -22.03 1.23 -15.93
CA ASP A 59 -20.95 2.20 -15.75
C ASP A 59 -20.55 2.29 -14.27
N HIS A 60 -21.52 2.24 -13.36
CA HIS A 60 -21.27 2.22 -11.92
C HIS A 60 -20.49 0.97 -11.46
N ASP A 61 -20.89 -0.23 -11.90
CA ASP A 61 -20.20 -1.47 -11.55
C ASP A 61 -18.76 -1.50 -12.10
N HIS A 62 -18.56 -0.96 -13.31
CA HIS A 62 -17.23 -0.86 -13.90
C HIS A 62 -16.33 0.11 -13.13
N VAL A 63 -16.82 1.31 -12.80
CA VAL A 63 -16.10 2.31 -11.99
C VAL A 63 -15.77 1.73 -10.62
N THR A 64 -16.71 1.04 -9.99
CA THR A 64 -16.50 0.41 -8.69
C THR A 64 -15.39 -0.66 -8.76
N GLY A 65 -15.35 -1.48 -9.82
CA GLY A 65 -14.28 -2.46 -10.01
C GLY A 65 -12.89 -1.83 -10.16
N VAL A 66 -12.80 -0.71 -10.89
CA VAL A 66 -11.55 0.07 -11.04
C VAL A 66 -11.16 0.72 -9.70
N ALA A 67 -12.12 1.29 -8.98
CA ALA A 67 -11.88 1.91 -7.67
C ALA A 67 -11.37 0.89 -6.64
N LEU A 68 -11.96 -0.31 -6.57
CA LEU A 68 -11.49 -1.38 -5.67
C LEU A 68 -10.07 -1.82 -6.02
N SER A 69 -9.71 -1.85 -7.31
CA SER A 69 -8.34 -2.16 -7.74
C SER A 69 -7.36 -1.07 -7.31
N LEU A 70 -7.71 0.20 -7.50
CA LEU A 70 -6.94 1.33 -7.00
C LEU A 70 -6.82 1.36 -5.47
N CYS A 71 -7.86 0.97 -4.72
CA CYS A 71 -7.77 0.81 -3.27
C CYS A 71 -6.69 -0.21 -2.88
N ARG A 72 -6.62 -1.36 -3.55
CA ARG A 72 -5.54 -2.34 -3.32
C ARG A 72 -4.17 -1.76 -3.64
N ILE A 73 -4.06 -0.95 -4.70
CA ILE A 73 -2.81 -0.28 -5.05
C ILE A 73 -2.41 0.77 -4.02
N TYR A 74 -3.34 1.57 -3.51
CA TYR A 74 -3.04 2.55 -2.46
C TYR A 74 -2.61 1.87 -1.16
N LEU A 75 -3.28 0.78 -0.79
CA LEU A 75 -2.90 -0.01 0.38
C LEU A 75 -1.50 -0.63 0.22
N SER A 76 -1.22 -1.26 -0.93
CA SER A 76 0.10 -1.87 -1.14
C SER A 76 1.22 -0.85 -1.31
N CYS A 77 0.98 0.26 -2.02
CA CYS A 77 2.06 1.14 -2.46
C CYS A 77 2.23 2.39 -1.59
N LYS A 78 1.23 2.79 -0.78
CA LYS A 78 1.31 3.96 0.10
C LYS A 78 1.35 3.58 1.57
N ASP A 79 0.37 2.81 2.05
CA ASP A 79 0.34 2.28 3.41
C ASP A 79 -0.65 1.13 3.52
N ALA A 80 -0.21 -0.06 3.94
CA ALA A 80 -1.06 -1.24 4.07
C ALA A 80 -2.02 -1.14 5.27
N PHE A 81 -1.72 -0.26 6.24
CA PHE A 81 -2.50 -0.04 7.45
C PHE A 81 -2.81 1.45 7.65
N PRO A 82 -3.49 2.10 6.68
CA PRO A 82 -3.69 3.53 6.68
C PRO A 82 -4.62 3.94 7.82
N THR A 83 -4.38 5.13 8.37
CA THR A 83 -5.26 5.74 9.37
C THR A 83 -6.66 6.04 8.79
N PRO A 84 -7.70 6.16 9.61
CA PRO A 84 -9.02 6.59 9.14
C PRO A 84 -8.99 7.91 8.35
N GLN A 85 -8.09 8.83 8.74
CA GLN A 85 -7.88 10.11 8.05
C GLN A 85 -7.31 9.91 6.65
N MET A 86 -6.31 9.02 6.50
CA MET A 86 -5.75 8.67 5.19
C MET A 86 -6.79 7.98 4.30
N LYS A 87 -7.57 7.04 4.86
CA LYS A 87 -8.67 6.40 4.11
C LYS A 87 -9.65 7.44 3.58
N GLY A 88 -10.09 8.38 4.43
CA GLY A 88 -11.01 9.43 4.02
C GLY A 88 -10.46 10.38 2.94
N SER A 89 -9.15 10.66 2.92
CA SER A 89 -8.55 11.47 1.86
C SER A 89 -8.34 10.68 0.56
N TRP A 90 -8.07 9.38 0.67
CA TRP A 90 -7.86 8.50 -0.49
C TRP A 90 -9.16 8.13 -1.19
N GLU A 91 -10.28 7.96 -0.47
CA GLU A 91 -11.58 7.59 -1.05
C GLU A 91 -12.00 8.50 -2.20
N ALA A 92 -11.95 9.82 -2.00
CA ALA A 92 -12.28 10.80 -3.04
C ALA A 92 -11.30 10.74 -4.22
N THR A 93 -10.01 10.57 -3.94
CA THR A 93 -8.97 10.51 -4.97
C THR A 93 -9.14 9.26 -5.84
N VAL A 94 -9.29 8.10 -5.21
CA VAL A 94 -9.46 6.81 -5.89
C VAL A 94 -10.74 6.78 -6.71
N TRP A 95 -11.85 7.31 -6.18
CA TRP A 95 -13.10 7.36 -6.92
C TRP A 95 -13.00 8.25 -8.16
N HIS A 96 -12.42 9.44 -8.00
CA HIS A 96 -12.22 10.36 -9.12
C HIS A 96 -11.31 9.73 -10.18
N GLU A 97 -10.21 9.10 -9.77
CA GLU A 97 -9.30 8.40 -10.70
C GLU A 97 -10.00 7.25 -11.43
N ALA A 98 -10.86 6.49 -10.75
CA ALA A 98 -11.66 5.44 -11.36
C ALA A 98 -12.67 6.00 -12.38
N CYS A 99 -13.33 7.12 -12.08
CA CYS A 99 -14.22 7.82 -13.00
C CYS A 99 -13.45 8.26 -14.27
N VAL A 100 -12.29 8.90 -14.10
CA VAL A 100 -11.44 9.34 -15.22
C VAL A 100 -10.99 8.16 -16.07
N LYS A 101 -10.51 7.07 -15.47
CA LYS A 101 -10.02 5.88 -16.20
C LYS A 101 -11.13 5.15 -16.97
N THR A 102 -12.37 5.22 -16.49
CA THR A 102 -13.54 4.61 -17.15
C THR A 102 -14.24 5.55 -18.13
N GLY A 103 -13.89 6.84 -18.15
CA GLY A 103 -14.59 7.86 -18.93
C GLY A 103 -15.98 8.21 -18.39
N SER A 104 -16.30 7.77 -17.17
CA SER A 104 -17.60 7.97 -16.52
C SER A 104 -17.60 9.24 -15.66
N ASN A 105 -18.74 9.93 -15.56
CA ASN A 105 -18.90 11.09 -14.69
C ASN A 105 -19.85 10.78 -13.53
N LEU A 106 -19.36 10.05 -12.52
CA LEU A 106 -20.14 9.57 -11.37
C LEU A 106 -19.71 10.23 -10.04
N GLU A 107 -19.23 11.47 -10.05
CA GLU A 107 -18.68 12.14 -8.85
C GLU A 107 -19.67 12.20 -7.66
N LEU A 108 -20.98 12.10 -7.91
CA LEU A 108 -22.04 12.12 -6.90
C LEU A 108 -22.38 10.76 -6.29
N PHE A 109 -21.84 9.64 -6.80
CA PHE A 109 -22.26 8.28 -6.44
C PHE A 109 -21.11 7.40 -5.90
N MET A 110 -20.22 7.98 -5.09
CA MET A 110 -19.18 7.20 -4.43
C MET A 110 -19.78 6.15 -3.47
N PRO A 111 -19.42 4.86 -3.59
CA PRO A 111 -19.78 3.83 -2.63
C PRO A 111 -19.27 4.19 -1.22
N PHE A 112 -20.09 3.88 -0.22
CA PHE A 112 -19.70 4.05 1.17
C PHE A 112 -18.58 3.07 1.54
N GLU A 113 -17.50 3.57 2.14
CA GLU A 113 -16.38 2.78 2.68
C GLU A 113 -15.66 1.89 1.65
N LEU A 114 -15.13 2.49 0.57
CA LEU A 114 -14.32 1.76 -0.42
C LEU A 114 -13.17 0.96 0.22
N PHE A 115 -12.63 1.44 1.35
CA PHE A 115 -11.55 0.79 2.10
C PHE A 115 -12.02 -0.08 3.28
N ALA A 116 -13.32 -0.35 3.44
CA ALA A 116 -13.81 -1.31 4.45
C ALA A 116 -13.20 -2.69 4.17
N ASP A 117 -12.65 -3.31 5.21
CA ASP A 117 -11.99 -4.63 5.21
C ASP A 117 -10.92 -4.86 4.14
N SER A 118 -10.52 -3.80 3.42
CA SER A 118 -9.69 -3.92 2.22
C SER A 118 -8.26 -4.34 2.58
N ASN A 119 -7.76 -3.89 3.73
CA ASN A 119 -6.47 -4.27 4.28
C ASN A 119 -6.43 -5.78 4.57
N MET A 120 -7.45 -6.30 5.27
CA MET A 120 -7.60 -7.71 5.61
C MET A 120 -7.68 -8.56 4.34
N LYS A 121 -8.55 -8.19 3.40
CA LYS A 121 -8.72 -8.90 2.12
C LYS A 121 -7.40 -8.92 1.34
N LEU A 122 -6.76 -7.76 1.17
CA LEU A 122 -5.47 -7.65 0.48
C LEU A 122 -4.43 -8.60 1.09
N PHE A 123 -4.29 -8.60 2.42
CA PHE A 123 -3.30 -9.44 3.08
C PHE A 123 -3.63 -10.93 2.97
N THR A 124 -4.86 -11.33 3.28
CA THR A 124 -5.30 -12.73 3.27
C THR A 124 -5.29 -13.33 1.86
N ASP A 125 -5.70 -12.56 0.85
CA ASP A 125 -5.65 -12.99 -0.55
C ASP A 125 -4.19 -13.10 -1.04
N THR A 126 -3.33 -12.14 -0.69
CA THR A 126 -1.90 -12.18 -1.04
C THR A 126 -1.22 -13.38 -0.37
N LYS A 127 -1.49 -13.64 0.91
CA LYS A 127 -0.96 -14.80 1.65
C LYS A 127 -1.29 -16.11 0.96
N LYS A 128 -2.56 -16.31 0.57
CA LYS A 128 -3.02 -17.49 -0.18
C LYS A 128 -2.31 -17.62 -1.52
N GLN A 129 -2.04 -16.51 -2.19
CA GLN A 129 -1.32 -16.50 -3.47
C GLN A 129 0.18 -16.77 -3.34
N ILE A 130 0.84 -16.45 -2.23
CA ILE A 130 2.29 -16.60 -2.13
C ILE A 130 2.73 -17.79 -1.28
N MET A 131 1.83 -18.46 -0.55
CA MET A 131 2.21 -19.57 0.34
C MET A 131 3.04 -20.66 -0.36
N HIS A 132 2.67 -21.03 -1.60
CA HIS A 132 3.37 -22.05 -2.36
C HIS A 132 4.73 -21.56 -2.88
N VAL A 133 4.88 -20.24 -3.09
CA VAL A 133 6.20 -19.64 -3.33
C VAL A 133 7.06 -19.77 -2.10
N VAL A 134 6.50 -19.53 -0.92
CA VAL A 134 7.25 -19.63 0.33
C VAL A 134 7.72 -21.08 0.56
N GLU A 135 6.82 -22.04 0.40
CA GLU A 135 7.14 -23.47 0.49
C GLU A 135 8.30 -23.84 -0.44
N ALA A 136 8.17 -23.52 -1.74
CA ALA A 136 9.13 -23.93 -2.76
C ALA A 136 10.46 -23.15 -2.74
N GLN A 137 10.44 -21.85 -2.41
CA GLN A 137 11.65 -21.00 -2.46
C GLN A 137 12.48 -21.06 -1.19
N TYR A 138 11.84 -21.29 -0.05
CA TYR A 138 12.55 -21.42 1.23
C TYR A 138 12.87 -22.87 1.58
N GLY A 139 12.26 -23.85 0.90
CA GLY A 139 12.61 -25.26 1.00
C GLY A 139 11.87 -26.01 2.11
N PHE A 140 10.63 -25.60 2.41
CA PHE A 140 9.76 -26.35 3.32
C PHE A 140 9.27 -27.64 2.66
N ASP A 141 9.20 -28.70 3.45
CA ASP A 141 8.71 -30.01 3.01
C ASP A 141 7.33 -30.27 3.62
N THR A 142 6.33 -30.58 2.79
CA THR A 142 4.96 -30.87 3.24
C THR A 142 4.81 -32.28 3.83
N SER A 143 5.87 -33.08 3.82
CA SER A 143 5.90 -34.40 4.46
C SER A 143 5.61 -34.32 5.96
N HIS A 144 4.83 -35.27 6.46
CA HIS A 144 4.57 -35.47 7.89
C HIS A 144 5.61 -36.35 8.58
N ALA A 145 6.73 -36.67 7.91
CA ALA A 145 7.81 -37.43 8.53
C ALA A 145 8.45 -36.64 9.69
N PRO A 146 8.80 -37.28 10.83
CA PRO A 146 9.41 -36.60 11.97
C PRO A 146 10.66 -35.77 11.60
N ASP A 147 11.50 -36.29 10.70
CA ASP A 147 12.70 -35.60 10.22
C ASP A 147 12.35 -34.33 9.43
N SER A 148 11.33 -34.39 8.56
CA SER A 148 10.84 -33.24 7.79
C SER A 148 10.26 -32.16 8.72
N ILE A 149 9.49 -32.56 9.73
CA ILE A 149 8.92 -31.67 10.74
C ILE A 149 10.05 -30.95 11.51
N SER A 150 11.02 -31.71 12.04
CA SER A 150 12.13 -31.11 12.79
C SER A 150 12.98 -30.17 11.92
N ARG A 151 13.22 -30.55 10.65
CA ARG A 151 13.97 -29.74 9.68
C ARG A 151 13.24 -28.44 9.38
N ASN A 152 11.94 -28.50 9.10
CA ASN A 152 11.12 -27.32 8.81
C ASN A 152 11.09 -26.36 10.00
N ALA A 153 10.93 -26.85 11.23
CA ALA A 153 10.93 -26.01 12.43
C ALA A 153 12.26 -25.25 12.58
N SER A 154 13.38 -25.96 12.44
CA SER A 154 14.72 -25.35 12.50
C SER A 154 14.96 -24.35 11.37
N LEU A 155 14.48 -24.66 10.16
CA LEU A 155 14.57 -23.79 8.99
C LEU A 155 13.75 -22.50 9.18
N ALA A 156 12.51 -22.60 9.66
CA ALA A 156 11.66 -21.44 9.94
C ALA A 156 12.33 -20.50 10.95
N GLN A 157 12.83 -21.05 12.06
CA GLN A 157 13.56 -20.27 13.07
C GLN A 157 14.82 -19.60 12.51
N ALA A 158 15.60 -20.32 11.70
CA ALA A 158 16.80 -19.78 11.06
C ALA A 158 16.48 -18.66 10.06
N LEU A 159 15.38 -18.78 9.31
CA LEU A 159 14.93 -17.78 8.34
C LEU A 159 14.42 -16.50 9.00
N LEU A 160 13.65 -16.64 10.10
CA LEU A 160 13.11 -15.53 10.86
C LEU A 160 14.19 -14.80 11.68
N SER A 161 15.21 -15.53 12.14
CA SER A 161 16.34 -14.94 12.85
C SER A 161 17.06 -13.90 11.99
N ASP A 162 17.09 -12.66 12.49
CA ASP A 162 17.63 -11.47 11.82
C ASP A 162 17.17 -11.29 10.37
N MET A 163 15.92 -11.68 10.08
CA MET A 163 15.33 -11.59 8.73
C MET A 163 16.18 -12.27 7.65
N ALA A 164 16.83 -13.41 7.94
CA ALA A 164 17.68 -14.12 6.97
C ALA A 164 16.96 -14.44 5.63
N PHE A 165 15.62 -14.53 5.65
CA PHE A 165 14.77 -14.77 4.48
C PHE A 165 14.79 -13.67 3.40
N ILE A 166 15.37 -12.49 3.65
CA ILE A 166 15.42 -11.38 2.68
C ILE A 166 16.65 -11.41 1.76
N TYR A 167 17.71 -12.12 2.17
CA TYR A 167 19.00 -12.13 1.48
C TYR A 167 18.97 -13.07 0.28
N ARG A 168 19.78 -12.76 -0.76
CA ARG A 168 19.85 -13.59 -1.97
C ARG A 168 20.25 -15.04 -1.68
N GLU A 169 21.15 -15.23 -0.72
CA GLU A 169 21.65 -16.52 -0.27
C GLU A 169 21.30 -16.66 1.21
N SER A 170 20.17 -17.31 1.52
CA SER A 170 19.70 -17.52 2.89
C SER A 170 20.29 -18.80 3.53
N ASN A 171 21.50 -19.21 3.13
CA ASN A 171 22.10 -20.43 3.65
C ASN A 171 22.50 -20.26 5.13
N PRO A 172 22.11 -21.18 6.03
CA PRO A 172 22.62 -21.19 7.41
C PRO A 172 24.15 -21.27 7.40
N GLY A 173 24.82 -20.20 7.84
CA GLY A 173 26.29 -20.12 7.92
C GLY A 173 27.00 -19.46 6.73
N GLY A 174 26.27 -18.99 5.70
CA GLY A 174 26.82 -18.15 4.64
C GLY A 174 26.85 -16.67 5.02
N GLY A 175 27.73 -15.89 4.38
CA GLY A 175 27.74 -14.43 4.54
C GLY A 175 26.42 -13.82 4.07
N ARG A 176 25.83 -12.93 4.89
CA ARG A 176 24.59 -12.20 4.55
C ARG A 176 24.89 -11.09 3.54
N HIS A 177 24.86 -11.44 2.26
CA HIS A 177 25.09 -10.50 1.16
C HIS A 177 23.79 -10.23 0.40
N HIS A 178 23.66 -9.01 -0.15
CA HIS A 178 22.55 -8.61 -1.01
C HIS A 178 21.17 -8.73 -0.32
N PRO A 179 20.87 -7.88 0.68
CA PRO A 179 19.54 -7.85 1.30
C PRO A 179 18.46 -7.50 0.28
N TYR A 180 17.23 -7.93 0.56
CA TYR A 180 16.05 -7.71 -0.29
C TYR A 180 16.18 -8.24 -1.73
N ARG A 181 16.99 -9.29 -1.93
CA ARG A 181 17.20 -9.93 -3.24
C ARG A 181 16.93 -11.43 -3.24
N HIS A 182 16.25 -11.95 -2.21
CA HIS A 182 15.82 -13.35 -2.20
C HIS A 182 14.87 -13.64 -3.39
N PRO A 183 15.05 -14.74 -4.14
CA PRO A 183 14.16 -15.09 -5.27
C PRO A 183 12.68 -15.21 -4.89
N GLY A 184 12.39 -15.61 -3.64
CA GLY A 184 11.03 -15.65 -3.09
C GLY A 184 10.36 -14.28 -3.04
N LEU A 185 11.09 -13.21 -2.72
CA LEU A 185 10.57 -11.84 -2.72
C LEU A 185 10.15 -11.41 -4.13
N GLN A 186 11.01 -11.62 -5.13
CA GLN A 186 10.68 -11.29 -6.53
C GLN A 186 9.47 -12.09 -7.02
N LYS A 187 9.40 -13.40 -6.73
CA LYS A 187 8.26 -14.23 -7.13
C LYS A 187 6.96 -13.78 -6.47
N ALA A 188 7.00 -13.40 -5.19
CA ALA A 188 5.84 -12.86 -4.50
C ALA A 188 5.35 -11.57 -5.16
N ILE A 189 6.24 -10.59 -5.42
CA ILE A 189 5.92 -9.36 -6.17
C ILE A 189 5.27 -9.66 -7.52
N ASN A 190 5.84 -10.61 -8.25
CA ASN A 190 5.35 -11.01 -9.57
C ASN A 190 3.92 -11.54 -9.50
N ILE A 191 3.63 -12.47 -8.58
CA ILE A 191 2.28 -13.05 -8.45
C ILE A 191 1.27 -12.01 -7.96
N THR A 192 1.66 -11.14 -7.04
CA THR A 192 0.75 -10.15 -6.44
C THR A 192 0.35 -9.05 -7.43
N TRP A 193 1.30 -8.53 -8.23
CA TRP A 193 1.02 -7.34 -9.05
C TRP A 193 1.42 -7.45 -10.52
N PHE A 194 2.26 -8.41 -10.93
CA PHE A 194 2.84 -8.45 -12.27
C PHE A 194 2.71 -9.82 -12.94
N ARG A 195 1.61 -10.53 -12.69
CA ARG A 195 1.40 -11.90 -13.20
C ARG A 195 1.41 -11.97 -14.73
N ASP A 196 0.83 -10.96 -15.37
CA ASP A 196 0.63 -10.87 -16.80
C ASP A 196 0.50 -9.39 -17.22
N LYS A 197 0.35 -9.14 -18.52
CA LYS A 197 0.24 -7.80 -19.12
C LYS A 197 -1.00 -7.00 -18.67
N ASP A 198 -1.99 -7.66 -18.09
CA ASP A 198 -3.26 -7.05 -17.67
C ASP A 198 -3.32 -6.88 -16.14
N ALA A 199 -2.27 -7.31 -15.43
CA ALA A 199 -2.17 -7.24 -13.97
C ALA A 199 -2.07 -5.80 -13.45
N ASP A 200 -2.47 -5.59 -12.19
CA ASP A 200 -2.57 -4.27 -11.56
C ASP A 200 -1.26 -3.46 -11.65
N GLY A 201 -0.09 -4.09 -11.43
CA GLY A 201 1.21 -3.42 -11.50
C GLY A 201 1.63 -2.98 -12.91
N VAL A 202 1.03 -3.57 -13.95
CA VAL A 202 1.19 -3.11 -15.34
C VAL A 202 0.21 -1.99 -15.65
N THR A 203 -1.06 -2.16 -15.29
CA THR A 203 -2.16 -1.21 -15.53
C THR A 203 -1.95 0.11 -14.78
N TYR A 204 -1.43 0.03 -13.56
CA TYR A 204 -1.21 1.17 -12.66
C TYR A 204 0.28 1.40 -12.38
N HIS A 205 1.11 1.28 -13.42
CA HIS A 205 2.58 1.38 -13.35
C HIS A 205 3.10 2.65 -12.65
N GLU A 206 2.34 3.76 -12.69
CA GLU A 206 2.62 5.02 -12.03
C GLU A 206 2.80 4.87 -10.50
N HIS A 207 2.17 3.87 -9.90
CA HIS A 207 2.29 3.57 -8.47
C HIS A 207 3.47 2.67 -8.11
N PHE A 208 4.08 2.03 -9.11
CA PHE A 208 5.18 1.06 -8.94
C PHE A 208 6.50 1.54 -9.55
N SER A 209 6.62 2.81 -9.95
CA SER A 209 7.83 3.33 -10.62
C SER A 209 8.64 4.27 -9.71
N PRO A 210 9.65 3.77 -8.97
CA PRO A 210 10.00 2.35 -8.76
C PRO A 210 9.16 1.71 -7.65
N VAL A 211 9.32 0.39 -7.41
CA VAL A 211 8.53 -0.32 -6.37
C VAL A 211 8.68 0.41 -5.04
N SER A 212 7.56 0.80 -4.41
CA SER A 212 7.62 1.63 -3.22
C SER A 212 8.11 0.85 -1.99
N ILE A 213 8.70 1.57 -1.02
CA ILE A 213 9.07 1.00 0.29
C ILE A 213 7.85 0.30 0.94
N PRO A 214 6.64 0.91 0.97
CA PRO A 214 5.43 0.23 1.42
C PRO A 214 5.14 -1.09 0.71
N ALA A 215 5.30 -1.16 -0.61
CA ALA A 215 5.02 -2.39 -1.37
C ALA A 215 6.02 -3.51 -1.01
N ILE A 216 7.30 -3.17 -0.85
CA ILE A 216 8.32 -4.13 -0.41
C ILE A 216 8.00 -4.61 1.02
N ALA A 217 7.75 -3.69 1.95
CA ALA A 217 7.41 -4.02 3.34
C ALA A 217 6.15 -4.88 3.46
N PHE A 218 5.13 -4.60 2.63
CA PHE A 218 3.91 -5.42 2.58
C PHE A 218 4.22 -6.86 2.18
N ILE A 219 4.97 -7.09 1.10
CA ILE A 219 5.32 -8.45 0.68
C ILE A 219 6.19 -9.15 1.73
N LEU A 220 7.16 -8.45 2.30
CA LEU A 220 8.00 -8.99 3.37
C LEU A 220 7.14 -9.44 4.56
N ALA A 221 6.17 -8.63 4.99
CA ALA A 221 5.27 -8.98 6.09
C ALA A 221 4.43 -10.23 5.79
N VAL A 222 3.94 -10.37 4.55
CA VAL A 222 3.18 -11.55 4.14
C VAL A 222 4.08 -12.78 4.07
N VAL A 223 5.30 -12.65 3.53
CA VAL A 223 6.29 -13.74 3.49
C VAL A 223 6.69 -14.18 4.90
N GLU A 224 7.00 -13.24 5.78
CA GLU A 224 7.32 -13.52 7.19
C GLU A 224 6.17 -14.24 7.87
N CYS A 225 4.93 -13.77 7.69
CA CYS A 225 3.74 -14.45 8.20
C CYS A 225 3.57 -15.86 7.65
N CYS A 226 3.96 -16.15 6.40
CA CYS A 226 3.91 -17.50 5.84
C CYS A 226 5.01 -18.40 6.42
N ILE A 227 6.21 -17.87 6.68
CA ILE A 227 7.33 -18.60 7.30
C ILE A 227 6.98 -18.93 8.76
N ASP A 228 6.36 -18.00 9.48
CA ASP A 228 5.89 -18.17 10.86
C ASP A 228 4.96 -19.38 11.04
N GLU A 229 4.16 -19.72 10.01
CA GLU A 229 3.28 -20.89 10.03
C GLU A 229 4.02 -22.23 10.10
N TRP A 230 5.32 -22.24 9.83
CA TRP A 230 6.18 -23.43 9.83
C TRP A 230 7.04 -23.56 11.09
N THR A 231 6.89 -22.67 12.08
CA THR A 231 7.71 -22.65 13.31
C THR A 231 7.60 -23.94 14.13
N ASP A 232 6.44 -24.61 14.09
CA ASP A 232 6.21 -25.92 14.72
C ASP A 232 6.59 -27.12 13.80
N GLY A 233 7.15 -26.85 12.63
CA GLY A 233 7.59 -27.85 11.65
C GLY A 233 6.50 -28.42 10.73
N THR A 234 5.23 -28.20 11.09
CA THR A 234 4.07 -28.44 10.23
C THR A 234 3.37 -27.12 9.96
N ARG A 235 2.91 -26.90 8.72
CA ARG A 235 2.22 -25.66 8.37
C ARG A 235 0.91 -25.54 9.14
N LYS A 236 0.76 -24.44 9.88
CA LYS A 236 -0.50 -24.07 10.54
C LYS A 236 -0.99 -22.74 10.00
N GLU A 237 -2.06 -22.78 9.22
CA GLU A 237 -2.68 -21.56 8.72
C GLU A 237 -3.08 -20.67 9.90
N THR A 238 -2.53 -19.47 9.97
CA THR A 238 -2.88 -18.49 10.99
C THR A 238 -4.04 -17.62 10.54
N GLU A 239 -5.00 -17.41 11.44
CA GLU A 239 -6.09 -16.47 11.26
C GLU A 239 -5.58 -15.02 11.12
N TRP A 240 -6.43 -14.15 10.58
CA TRP A 240 -6.13 -12.72 10.45
C TRP A 240 -6.03 -12.06 11.83
N ASP A 241 -4.91 -11.41 12.09
CA ASP A 241 -4.69 -10.55 13.26
C ASP A 241 -4.12 -9.22 12.76
N GLU A 242 -4.97 -8.19 12.75
CA GLU A 242 -4.60 -6.87 12.26
C GLU A 242 -3.43 -6.27 13.05
N ASN A 243 -3.40 -6.43 14.38
CA ASN A 243 -2.36 -5.83 15.21
C ASN A 243 -1.01 -6.50 14.96
N ARG A 244 -1.00 -7.84 14.84
CA ARG A 244 0.20 -8.60 14.51
C ARG A 244 0.71 -8.24 13.12
N CYS A 245 -0.15 -8.30 12.10
CA CYS A 245 0.25 -7.99 10.73
C CYS A 245 0.73 -6.53 10.59
N LYS A 246 0.08 -5.58 11.27
CA LYS A 246 0.50 -4.18 11.31
C LYS A 246 1.88 -4.01 11.95
N THR A 247 2.13 -4.69 13.06
CA THR A 247 3.42 -4.61 13.77
C THR A 247 4.56 -5.14 12.90
N VAL A 248 4.38 -6.29 12.26
CA VAL A 248 5.37 -6.87 11.33
C VAL A 248 5.62 -5.93 10.15
N TYR A 249 4.55 -5.42 9.53
CA TYR A 249 4.65 -4.45 8.43
C TYR A 249 5.43 -3.19 8.84
N GLN A 250 5.10 -2.60 9.99
CA GLN A 250 5.78 -1.40 10.50
C GLN A 250 7.25 -1.67 10.82
N SER A 251 7.60 -2.85 11.33
CA SER A 251 8.99 -3.27 11.55
C SER A 251 9.79 -3.29 10.23
N HIS A 252 9.21 -3.82 9.14
CA HIS A 252 9.85 -3.80 7.83
C HIS A 252 9.96 -2.40 7.23
N ILE A 253 8.97 -1.53 7.43
CA ILE A 253 9.06 -0.11 7.03
C ILE A 253 10.25 0.55 7.73
N SER A 254 10.36 0.40 9.05
CA SER A 254 11.50 0.94 9.81
C SER A 254 12.82 0.39 9.32
N SER A 255 12.92 -0.93 9.11
CA SER A 255 14.15 -1.58 8.62
C SER A 255 14.59 -1.07 7.23
N LEU A 256 13.63 -0.87 6.31
CA LEU A 256 13.90 -0.33 4.97
C LEU A 256 14.33 1.15 5.03
N ASN A 257 13.75 1.94 5.94
CA ASN A 257 14.15 3.33 6.15
C ASN A 257 15.52 3.43 6.82
N ASP A 258 15.81 2.61 7.83
CA ASP A 258 17.13 2.52 8.46
C ASP A 258 18.18 2.14 7.42
N PHE A 259 17.87 1.16 6.54
CA PHE A 259 18.74 0.78 5.43
C PHE A 259 18.98 1.93 4.43
N ARG A 260 17.95 2.73 4.15
CA ARG A 260 18.05 3.92 3.29
C ARG A 260 18.94 5.00 3.91
N GLU A 261 18.83 5.20 5.22
CA GLU A 261 19.55 6.23 5.98
C GLU A 261 20.96 5.79 6.38
N HIS A 262 21.30 4.52 6.21
CA HIS A 262 22.60 3.99 6.59
C HIS A 262 23.74 4.47 5.68
N GLY A 263 24.74 5.10 6.29
CA GLY A 263 25.98 5.55 5.63
C GLY A 263 25.84 6.87 4.86
N ILE A 264 26.96 7.36 4.31
CA ILE A 264 26.97 8.57 3.46
C ILE A 264 26.39 8.18 2.09
N ASN A 265 25.08 8.32 1.90
CA ASN A 265 24.30 8.11 0.67
C ASN A 265 24.32 6.70 0.03
N GLN A 266 25.18 5.77 0.48
CA GLN A 266 25.28 4.42 -0.10
C GLN A 266 24.02 3.59 0.09
N GLY A 267 23.35 3.69 1.24
CA GLY A 267 22.09 2.99 1.52
C GLY A 267 20.93 3.45 0.63
N ALA A 268 20.80 4.77 0.45
CA ALA A 268 19.78 5.36 -0.41
C ALA A 268 19.96 4.95 -1.88
N ASP A 269 21.19 5.06 -2.42
CA ASP A 269 21.49 4.67 -3.79
C ASP A 269 21.26 3.16 -4.01
N LEU A 270 21.68 2.34 -3.05
CA LEU A 270 21.51 0.89 -3.14
C LEU A 270 20.04 0.46 -3.06
N LEU A 271 19.26 1.04 -2.14
CA LEU A 271 17.84 0.75 -2.04
C LEU A 271 17.11 1.18 -3.31
N GLU A 272 17.46 2.32 -3.88
CA GLU A 272 16.88 2.77 -5.14
C GLU A 272 17.18 1.81 -6.30
N HIS A 273 18.41 1.30 -6.38
CA HIS A 273 18.76 0.25 -7.34
C HIS A 273 17.96 -1.04 -7.12
N ILE A 274 17.78 -1.47 -5.86
CA ILE A 274 16.96 -2.65 -5.54
C ILE A 274 15.52 -2.44 -6.02
N ARG A 275 14.91 -1.30 -5.70
CA ARG A 275 13.54 -0.96 -6.10
C ARG A 275 13.36 -0.93 -7.62
N CYS A 276 14.34 -0.39 -8.34
CA CYS A 276 14.36 -0.38 -9.80
C CYS A 276 14.52 -1.79 -10.41
N ASP A 277 15.43 -2.60 -9.86
CA ASP A 277 15.66 -3.97 -10.32
C ASP A 277 14.42 -4.85 -10.10
N LEU A 278 13.77 -4.74 -8.93
CA LEU A 278 12.53 -5.45 -8.63
C LEU A 278 11.43 -5.13 -9.65
N LEU A 279 11.25 -3.86 -10.00
CA LEU A 279 10.29 -3.44 -11.03
C LEU A 279 10.67 -3.98 -12.41
N LYS A 280 11.94 -3.86 -12.79
CA LYS A 280 12.44 -4.30 -14.09
C LYS A 280 12.20 -5.80 -14.29
N ASP A 281 12.51 -6.61 -13.28
CA ASP A 281 12.31 -8.05 -13.32
C ASP A 281 10.82 -8.43 -13.28
N ALA A 282 10.01 -7.68 -12.53
CA ALA A 282 8.56 -7.90 -12.49
C ALA A 282 7.89 -7.59 -13.85
N ARG A 283 8.28 -6.51 -14.52
CA ARG A 283 7.80 -6.16 -15.86
C ARG A 283 8.24 -7.18 -16.91
N LYS A 284 9.49 -7.63 -16.82
CA LYS A 284 9.99 -8.73 -17.66
C LYS A 284 9.16 -10.00 -17.45
N HIS A 285 8.79 -10.33 -16.21
CA HIS A 285 7.93 -11.47 -15.91
C HIS A 285 6.53 -11.34 -16.54
N ALA A 286 5.93 -10.16 -16.47
CA ALA A 286 4.65 -9.85 -17.13
C ALA A 286 4.72 -9.81 -18.67
N GLY A 287 5.91 -9.93 -19.26
CA GLY A 287 6.12 -9.85 -20.71
C GLY A 287 5.97 -8.44 -21.29
N VAL A 288 6.13 -7.39 -20.46
CA VAL A 288 6.01 -5.99 -20.87
C VAL A 288 7.37 -5.28 -20.87
N PRO A 289 7.60 -4.30 -21.77
CA PRO A 289 8.86 -3.57 -21.81
C PRO A 289 9.09 -2.80 -20.50
N PRO A 290 10.35 -2.47 -20.14
CA PRO A 290 10.63 -1.57 -19.03
C PRO A 290 9.82 -0.27 -19.17
N VAL A 291 9.39 0.32 -18.05
CA VAL A 291 8.83 1.67 -18.11
C VAL A 291 9.94 2.55 -18.73
N PRO A 292 9.65 3.35 -19.77
CA PRO A 292 10.59 4.38 -20.18
C PRO A 292 10.98 5.15 -18.94
N VAL A 293 12.27 5.43 -18.73
CA VAL A 293 12.64 6.44 -17.75
C VAL A 293 12.05 7.73 -18.30
N THR A 294 10.81 8.04 -17.93
CA THR A 294 10.33 9.40 -17.98
C THR A 294 11.30 10.08 -17.06
N GLU A 295 12.24 10.84 -17.62
CA GLU A 295 12.87 11.88 -16.85
C GLU A 295 11.71 12.69 -16.31
N LEU A 296 11.26 12.38 -15.08
CA LEU A 296 10.59 13.33 -14.21
C LEU A 296 11.48 14.54 -14.33
N GLY A 297 11.04 15.52 -15.15
CA GLY A 297 11.90 16.56 -15.66
C GLY A 297 12.74 17.04 -14.52
N ARG A 298 14.03 16.66 -14.52
CA ARG A 298 14.92 17.09 -13.46
C ARG A 298 14.85 18.59 -13.58
N PHE A 299 14.34 19.27 -12.56
CA PHE A 299 14.58 20.69 -12.48
C PHE A 299 16.08 20.84 -12.71
N SER A 300 16.47 21.63 -13.72
CA SER A 300 17.89 21.96 -13.87
C SER A 300 18.36 22.44 -12.51
N ARG A 301 19.60 22.11 -12.12
CA ARG A 301 20.19 22.73 -10.93
C ARG A 301 20.01 24.25 -10.98
N ASP A 302 20.11 24.82 -12.18
CA ASP A 302 19.85 26.24 -12.44
C ASP A 302 18.43 26.69 -12.08
N ALA A 303 17.41 25.84 -12.24
CA ALA A 303 16.02 26.15 -11.88
C ALA A 303 15.76 26.01 -10.38
N LEU A 304 16.45 25.10 -9.70
CA LEU A 304 16.44 24.97 -8.23
C LEU A 304 17.22 26.12 -7.57
N ASP A 305 18.37 26.50 -8.15
CA ASP A 305 19.20 27.60 -7.69
C ASP A 305 18.51 28.95 -7.92
N ALA A 306 17.78 29.12 -9.03
CA ALA A 306 16.95 30.30 -9.29
C ALA A 306 15.78 30.41 -8.30
N ALA A 307 15.10 29.31 -7.99
CA ALA A 307 14.04 29.29 -6.97
C ALA A 307 14.59 29.63 -5.57
N HIS A 308 15.80 29.15 -5.24
CA HIS A 308 16.48 29.51 -3.99
C HIS A 308 16.93 30.98 -3.93
N GLN A 309 17.21 31.61 -5.07
CA GLN A 309 17.54 33.04 -5.13
C GLN A 309 16.31 33.95 -5.09
N GLU A 310 15.15 33.50 -5.57
CA GLU A 310 13.88 34.26 -5.48
C GLU A 310 13.28 34.23 -4.06
N ASP A 311 13.49 33.16 -3.29
CA ASP A 311 12.93 33.00 -1.93
C ASP A 311 13.82 33.57 -0.80
N LEU A 312 14.98 34.17 -1.12
CA LEU A 312 15.71 34.98 -0.15
C LEU A 312 15.05 36.37 -0.10
N PRO A 313 14.32 36.74 0.97
CA PRO A 313 13.82 38.09 1.07
C PRO A 313 15.00 39.05 1.08
N ALA A 314 14.91 40.09 0.25
CA ALA A 314 15.81 41.24 0.25
C ALA A 314 15.75 41.99 1.60
N TYR A 315 16.27 41.39 2.66
CA TYR A 315 16.57 42.03 3.94
C TYR A 315 18.07 42.34 3.98
N ALA A 316 18.50 43.18 3.04
CA ALA A 316 19.82 43.79 3.07
C ALA A 316 19.78 45.19 2.44
N ASP A 317 18.78 46.03 2.79
CA ASP A 317 18.88 47.47 2.50
C ASP A 317 18.02 48.40 3.39
N GLN A 318 17.74 48.01 4.64
CA GLN A 318 17.22 48.97 5.62
C GLN A 318 18.01 48.86 6.91
N GLY A 319 18.91 49.83 7.11
CA GLY A 319 19.81 49.94 8.26
C GLY A 319 19.06 50.08 9.59
N LEU A 320 18.66 48.94 10.16
CA LEU A 320 18.19 48.82 11.53
C LEU A 320 19.11 47.84 12.28
N PRO A 321 19.46 48.13 13.54
CA PRO A 321 20.52 47.43 14.24
C PRO A 321 20.16 45.98 14.55
N VAL A 322 21.12 45.10 14.31
CA VAL A 322 21.08 43.68 14.69
C VAL A 322 21.02 43.58 16.22
N PRO A 323 20.11 42.80 16.82
CA PRO A 323 20.14 42.55 18.26
C PRO A 323 21.33 41.64 18.58
N GLU A 324 22.26 42.11 19.42
CA GLU A 324 23.30 41.26 20.01
C GLU A 324 22.64 40.16 20.85
N ILE A 325 22.79 38.92 20.41
CA ILE A 325 22.45 37.75 21.21
C ILE A 325 23.70 37.42 22.02
N HIS A 326 23.73 37.87 23.26
CA HIS A 326 24.73 37.43 24.25
C HIS A 326 24.58 35.92 24.48
N ILE A 327 25.55 35.15 23.98
CA ILE A 327 25.73 33.76 24.37
C ILE A 327 26.40 33.78 25.74
N VAL A 328 25.65 33.41 26.78
CA VAL A 328 26.21 33.09 28.09
C VAL A 328 26.80 31.69 27.99
N SER A 329 28.13 31.61 27.96
CA SER A 329 28.90 30.38 28.14
C SER A 329 28.84 29.99 29.62
N ASP A 330 28.18 28.87 29.92
CA ASP A 330 28.20 28.23 31.23
C ASP A 330 29.35 27.23 31.23
N ASP A 331 30.53 27.70 31.66
CA ASP A 331 31.66 26.85 32.02
C ASP A 331 31.35 26.23 33.39
N SER A 332 31.20 24.90 33.44
CA SER A 332 31.27 24.13 34.68
C SER A 332 32.41 23.12 34.57
N ASP A 333 33.61 23.61 34.90
CA ASP A 333 34.71 22.82 35.46
C ASP A 333 34.74 23.08 36.98
N GLU A 334 34.29 22.10 37.78
CA GLU A 334 34.93 21.58 39.00
C GLU A 334 34.12 20.42 39.61
#